data_AF-A0AA35YRZ7-F1
#
_entry.id   AF-A0AA35YRZ7-F1
#
_cell.length_a   1.000
_cell.length_b   1.000
_cell.length_c   1.000
_cell.angle_alpha   90.00
_cell.angle_beta   90.00
_cell.angle_gamma   90.00
#
_symmetry.space_group_name_H-M   'P 1'
#
loop_
_entity.id
_entity.type
_entity.pdbx_description
1 polymer ?
#
loop_
_entity_poly.entity_id
_entity_poly.type
_entity_poly.pdbx_seq_one_letter_code
_entity_poly.pdbx_strand_id
1 'polypeptide(L)'
;MATPYLILNFKYLQLLIFLFASRAFAIRKDTSFLETQICRTTVQGRYLITDHTGYVCDALSLDPKSHCCRLKRDQYSCQGCNLVSQCCNSYEYCVSCCLNPQRTQIDQATRVKIAKPITSGTYSTLFDYCAGRCRHNSESVVHENAYLSEFHHCFAPPSNNSVGITDSQIEVRLLGINVIVGKQGESCDSVCKSVGQSCVGSKFALINQCEIMQKYMKCRGSCLASIGADQPAEVVEDAPRDLNPVYKETLPLCLNKIHFLHDD
;
A
#
# COMPACT_ATOMS: atom_id res chain seq x y z
N MET A 1 -3.71 -41.21 84.85
CA MET A 1 -4.52 -41.99 83.90
C MET A 1 -5.37 -41.02 83.09
N ALA A 2 -4.87 -40.60 81.93
CA ALA A 2 -5.62 -39.73 81.03
C ALA A 2 -6.63 -40.59 80.25
N THR A 3 -7.87 -40.16 80.24
CA THR A 3 -9.00 -40.87 79.64
C THR A 3 -8.79 -41.06 78.13
N PRO A 4 -9.06 -42.26 77.57
CA PRO A 4 -8.78 -42.59 76.16
C PRO A 4 -9.56 -41.72 75.16
N TYR A 5 -10.65 -41.09 75.62
CA TYR A 5 -11.46 -40.16 74.82
C TYR A 5 -10.79 -38.80 74.55
N LEU A 6 -9.93 -38.30 75.44
CA LEU A 6 -9.28 -36.99 75.23
C LEU A 6 -8.17 -37.06 74.17
N ILE A 7 -7.46 -38.18 74.10
CA ILE A 7 -6.34 -38.39 73.17
C ILE A 7 -6.86 -38.57 71.73
N LEU A 8 -8.02 -39.22 71.57
CA LEU A 8 -8.66 -39.41 70.26
C LEU A 8 -9.13 -38.07 69.66
N ASN A 9 -9.68 -37.18 70.49
CA ASN A 9 -10.10 -35.84 70.07
C ASN A 9 -8.91 -34.94 69.70
N PHE A 10 -7.78 -35.07 70.38
CA PHE A 10 -6.57 -34.30 70.04
C PHE A 10 -5.95 -34.73 68.71
N LYS A 11 -5.98 -36.04 68.41
CA LYS A 11 -5.57 -36.59 67.10
C LYS A 11 -6.51 -36.16 65.97
N TYR A 12 -7.81 -36.13 66.22
CA TYR A 12 -8.81 -35.67 65.25
C TYR A 12 -8.71 -34.17 64.98
N LEU A 13 -8.43 -33.37 66.02
CA LEU A 13 -8.19 -31.94 65.91
C LEU A 13 -6.89 -31.62 65.14
N GLN A 14 -5.82 -32.37 65.40
CA GLN A 14 -4.56 -32.26 64.63
C GLN A 14 -4.73 -32.66 63.16
N LEU A 15 -5.56 -33.68 62.87
CA LEU A 15 -5.88 -34.09 61.49
C LEU A 15 -6.71 -33.02 60.76
N LEU A 16 -7.68 -32.39 61.44
CA LEU A 16 -8.46 -31.27 60.93
C LEU A 16 -7.59 -30.03 60.65
N ILE A 17 -6.62 -29.72 61.52
CA ILE A 17 -5.68 -28.62 61.31
C ILE A 17 -4.76 -28.90 60.09
N PHE A 18 -4.32 -30.14 59.88
CA PHE A 18 -3.54 -30.52 58.68
C PHE A 18 -4.37 -30.42 57.39
N LEU A 19 -5.66 -30.75 57.45
CA LEU A 19 -6.60 -30.60 56.33
C LEU A 19 -6.89 -29.13 56.01
N PHE A 20 -6.91 -28.23 57.01
CA PHE A 20 -7.12 -26.79 56.80
C PHE A 20 -5.84 -25.99 56.53
N ALA A 21 -4.66 -26.46 56.97
CA ALA A 21 -3.37 -25.86 56.67
C ALA A 21 -2.89 -26.18 55.24
N SER A 22 -3.52 -27.15 54.58
CA SER A 22 -3.37 -27.42 53.15
C SER A 22 -4.18 -26.44 52.29
N ARG A 23 -4.32 -25.17 52.71
CA ARG A 23 -4.50 -24.09 51.74
C ARG A 23 -3.16 -23.92 51.04
N ALA A 24 -2.90 -24.80 50.08
CA ALA A 24 -2.00 -24.48 49.00
C ALA A 24 -2.47 -23.13 48.47
N PHE A 25 -1.71 -22.08 48.76
CA PHE A 25 -1.70 -20.92 47.89
C PHE A 25 -1.12 -21.41 46.57
N ALA A 26 -1.98 -22.08 45.78
CA ALA A 26 -1.86 -22.03 44.35
C ALA A 26 -2.02 -20.54 44.04
N ILE A 27 -0.90 -19.83 44.03
CA ILE A 27 -0.74 -18.65 43.21
C ILE A 27 -1.17 -19.17 41.84
N ARG A 28 -2.43 -18.91 41.46
CA ARG A 28 -2.86 -19.01 40.08
C ARG A 28 -1.96 -18.01 39.37
N LYS A 29 -0.80 -18.46 38.91
CA LYS A 29 -0.05 -17.79 37.87
C LYS A 29 -1.07 -17.64 36.78
N ASP A 30 -1.47 -16.40 36.51
CA ASP A 30 -2.56 -16.05 35.63
C ASP A 30 -2.59 -17.03 34.45
N THR A 31 -3.52 -17.98 34.49
CA THR A 31 -3.99 -18.61 33.28
C THR A 31 -4.80 -17.52 32.61
N SER A 32 -4.08 -16.54 32.04
CA SER A 32 -4.45 -15.99 30.77
C SER A 32 -4.79 -17.23 29.96
N PHE A 33 -6.09 -17.45 29.79
CA PHE A 33 -6.58 -18.19 28.66
C PHE A 33 -5.83 -17.55 27.50
N LEU A 34 -4.81 -18.25 27.00
CA LEU A 34 -4.12 -17.85 25.78
C LEU A 34 -5.20 -18.02 24.73
N GLU A 35 -6.04 -17.00 24.61
CA GLU A 35 -7.08 -16.90 23.62
C GLU A 35 -6.32 -17.09 22.32
N THR A 36 -6.44 -18.28 21.75
CA THR A 36 -5.65 -18.68 20.60
C THR A 36 -5.97 -17.65 19.54
N GLN A 37 -5.05 -16.72 19.29
CA GLN A 37 -5.34 -15.57 18.46
C GLN A 37 -5.54 -16.09 17.05
N ILE A 38 -6.80 -16.09 16.60
CA ILE A 38 -7.16 -16.52 15.25
C ILE A 38 -6.80 -15.39 14.30
N CYS A 39 -5.89 -15.65 13.37
CA CYS A 39 -5.53 -14.68 12.36
C CYS A 39 -6.63 -14.52 11.31
N ARG A 40 -6.92 -13.26 10.99
CA ARG A 40 -7.57 -12.92 9.72
C ARG A 40 -6.54 -12.99 8.61
N THR A 41 -6.94 -13.46 7.44
CA THR A 41 -6.06 -13.66 6.28
C THR A 41 -6.72 -13.18 4.99
N THR A 42 -5.91 -12.96 3.96
CA THR A 42 -6.38 -12.68 2.60
C THR A 42 -6.91 -13.96 1.94
N VAL A 43 -8.09 -13.92 1.30
CA VAL A 43 -8.76 -15.11 0.71
C VAL A 43 -8.90 -15.02 -0.82
N GLN A 44 -8.06 -14.24 -1.51
CA GLN A 44 -8.15 -14.09 -2.97
C GLN A 44 -7.10 -14.86 -3.77
N GLY A 45 -5.83 -14.91 -3.32
CA GLY A 45 -4.78 -15.62 -4.04
C GLY A 45 -4.89 -17.14 -3.95
N ARG A 46 -4.43 -17.83 -5.00
CA ARG A 46 -4.39 -19.30 -5.06
C ARG A 46 -3.25 -19.90 -4.24
N TYR A 47 -2.09 -19.23 -4.21
CA TYR A 47 -0.85 -19.82 -3.70
C TYR A 47 -0.32 -19.12 -2.46
N LEU A 48 -0.47 -17.80 -2.37
CA LEU A 48 0.02 -16.98 -1.26
C LEU A 48 -1.14 -16.50 -0.40
N ILE A 49 -0.85 -16.29 0.88
CA ILE A 49 -1.77 -15.73 1.86
C ILE A 49 -1.00 -14.77 2.75
N THR A 50 -1.61 -13.61 3.03
CA THR A 50 -1.14 -12.64 4.00
C THR A 50 -2.04 -12.64 5.22
N ASP A 51 -1.46 -12.73 6.42
CA ASP A 51 -2.21 -12.59 7.67
C ASP A 51 -2.30 -11.13 8.16
N HIS A 52 -3.18 -10.88 9.12
CA HIS A 52 -3.38 -9.54 9.69
C HIS A 52 -2.17 -8.97 10.42
N THR A 53 -1.18 -9.80 10.75
CA THR A 53 0.08 -9.36 11.34
C THR A 53 1.12 -8.98 10.29
N GLY A 54 0.84 -9.25 9.01
CA GLY A 54 1.66 -8.86 7.86
C GLY A 54 2.61 -9.95 7.36
N TYR A 55 2.52 -11.18 7.85
CA TYR A 55 3.31 -12.29 7.29
C TYR A 55 2.68 -12.81 6.02
N VAL A 56 3.54 -13.15 5.04
CA VAL A 56 3.15 -13.80 3.78
C VAL A 56 3.65 -15.23 3.78
N CYS A 57 2.78 -16.17 3.46
CA CYS A 57 3.13 -17.59 3.39
C CYS A 57 2.35 -18.31 2.29
N ASP A 58 2.81 -19.51 1.93
CA ASP A 58 2.06 -20.37 1.02
C ASP A 58 0.77 -20.83 1.70
N ALA A 59 -0.33 -20.95 0.95
CA ALA A 59 -1.64 -21.33 1.50
C ALA A 59 -1.61 -22.66 2.28
N LEU A 60 -0.73 -23.58 1.87
CA LEU A 60 -0.52 -24.89 2.51
C LEU A 60 0.26 -24.81 3.84
N SER A 61 0.89 -23.67 4.12
CA SER A 61 1.74 -23.46 5.30
C SER A 61 1.04 -22.72 6.44
N LEU A 62 -0.25 -22.39 6.28
CA LEU A 62 -1.10 -21.87 7.34
C LEU A 62 -1.19 -22.85 8.50
N ASP A 63 -1.17 -22.32 9.72
CA ASP A 63 -1.40 -23.15 10.89
C ASP A 63 -2.89 -23.53 11.00
N PRO A 64 -3.24 -24.82 11.12
CA PRO A 64 -4.64 -25.24 11.19
C PRO A 64 -5.38 -24.79 12.45
N LYS A 65 -4.67 -24.42 13.53
CA LYS A 65 -5.29 -24.00 14.79
C LYS A 65 -5.45 -22.49 14.87
N SER A 66 -4.40 -21.73 14.54
CA SER A 66 -4.45 -20.27 14.63
C SER A 66 -4.85 -19.59 13.33
N HIS A 67 -4.87 -20.28 12.19
CA HIS A 67 -5.03 -19.70 10.85
C HIS A 67 -3.99 -18.62 10.50
N CYS A 68 -2.91 -18.51 11.27
CA CYS A 68 -1.81 -17.58 11.00
C CYS A 68 -0.79 -18.24 10.07
N CYS A 69 0.00 -17.42 9.38
CA CYS A 69 1.21 -17.91 8.76
C CYS A 69 2.17 -18.40 9.85
N ARG A 70 2.70 -19.62 9.72
CA ARG A 70 3.75 -20.12 10.62
C ARG A 70 4.97 -19.20 10.51
N LEU A 71 5.79 -19.10 11.57
CA LEU A 71 6.94 -18.18 11.75
C LEU A 71 8.12 -18.35 10.75
N LYS A 72 7.84 -18.57 9.47
CA LYS A 72 8.81 -18.58 8.40
C LYS A 72 8.26 -17.74 7.26
N ARG A 73 8.78 -16.51 7.18
CA ARG A 73 9.00 -15.62 6.01
C ARG A 73 8.76 -14.15 6.37
N ASP A 74 9.11 -13.29 5.43
CA ASP A 74 9.28 -11.85 5.58
C ASP A 74 7.98 -11.13 5.97
N GLN A 75 7.91 -10.66 7.22
CA GLN A 75 6.84 -9.78 7.68
C GLN A 75 6.93 -8.45 6.93
N TYR A 76 5.77 -7.95 6.49
CA TYR A 76 5.67 -6.70 5.72
C TYR A 76 6.46 -6.72 4.40
N SER A 77 6.55 -7.89 3.76
CA SER A 77 7.25 -8.05 2.49
C SER A 77 6.60 -7.23 1.39
N CYS A 78 7.43 -6.45 0.70
CA CYS A 78 7.06 -5.66 -0.47
C CYS A 78 7.57 -6.30 -1.77
N GLN A 79 7.72 -7.62 -1.82
CA GLN A 79 8.18 -8.31 -3.03
C GLN A 79 7.23 -8.06 -4.20
N GLY A 80 7.76 -7.64 -5.35
CA GLY A 80 6.93 -7.30 -6.51
C GLY A 80 6.14 -6.00 -6.36
N CYS A 81 6.51 -5.14 -5.40
CA CYS A 81 5.92 -3.82 -5.23
C CYS A 81 6.85 -2.71 -5.75
N ASN A 82 6.29 -1.79 -6.50
CA ASN A 82 6.92 -0.50 -6.78
C ASN A 82 6.56 0.46 -5.64
N LEU A 83 7.52 0.67 -4.73
CA LEU A 83 7.32 1.50 -3.54
C LEU A 83 7.00 2.97 -3.86
N VAL A 84 7.37 3.43 -5.05
CA VAL A 84 7.14 4.81 -5.47
C VAL A 84 5.69 5.00 -5.94
N SER A 85 5.10 4.02 -6.62
CA SER A 85 3.65 4.07 -6.98
C SER A 85 2.78 3.49 -5.86
N GLN A 86 3.39 2.81 -4.88
CA GLN A 86 2.70 2.06 -3.83
C GLN A 86 1.71 1.05 -4.43
N CYS A 87 2.13 0.44 -5.55
CA CYS A 87 1.40 -0.59 -6.26
C CYS A 87 2.26 -1.83 -6.44
N CYS A 88 1.63 -2.99 -6.42
CA CYS A 88 2.25 -4.30 -6.54
C CYS A 88 1.57 -5.11 -7.63
N ASN A 89 2.29 -6.10 -8.13
CA ASN A 89 1.76 -7.08 -9.09
C ASN A 89 1.06 -8.26 -8.40
N SER A 90 1.17 -8.38 -7.08
CA SER A 90 0.51 -9.41 -6.27
C SER A 90 -0.31 -8.76 -5.15
N TYR A 91 -1.53 -9.25 -4.99
CA TYR A 91 -2.45 -8.79 -3.97
C TYR A 91 -1.92 -9.02 -2.55
N GLU A 92 -1.39 -10.21 -2.28
CA GLU A 92 -0.89 -10.61 -0.97
C GLU A 92 0.30 -9.75 -0.53
N TYR A 93 1.26 -9.54 -1.43
CA TYR A 93 2.40 -8.64 -1.17
C TYR A 93 1.98 -7.18 -1.05
N CYS A 94 0.95 -6.74 -1.79
CA CYS A 94 0.36 -5.41 -1.57
C CYS A 94 -0.17 -5.26 -0.14
N VAL A 95 -0.97 -6.22 0.32
CA VAL A 95 -1.54 -6.17 1.68
C VAL A 95 -0.43 -6.22 2.73
N SER A 96 0.57 -7.09 2.57
CA SER A 96 1.70 -7.19 3.50
C SER A 96 2.52 -5.90 3.54
N CYS A 97 2.88 -5.34 2.39
CA CYS A 97 3.63 -4.10 2.29
C CYS A 97 2.87 -2.90 2.87
N CYS A 98 1.55 -2.84 2.65
CA CYS A 98 0.66 -1.81 3.19
C CYS A 98 0.57 -1.85 4.72
N LEU A 99 0.60 -3.05 5.33
CA LEU A 99 0.55 -3.19 6.78
C LEU A 99 1.80 -2.64 7.49
N ASN A 100 2.87 -2.31 6.74
CA ASN A 100 4.08 -1.74 7.30
C ASN A 100 3.81 -0.33 7.88
N PRO A 101 4.06 -0.10 9.18
CA PRO A 101 3.87 1.21 9.81
C PRO A 101 4.69 2.35 9.18
N GLN A 102 5.82 2.03 8.54
CA GLN A 102 6.65 3.01 7.82
C GLN A 102 6.04 3.46 6.49
N ARG A 103 5.08 2.70 5.96
CA ARG A 103 4.44 2.94 4.66
C ARG A 103 3.05 3.53 4.80
N THR A 104 2.31 3.09 5.81
CA THR A 104 0.92 3.50 6.01
C THR A 104 0.69 3.87 7.47
N GLN A 105 0.33 5.13 7.70
CA GLN A 105 -0.06 5.58 9.03
C GLN A 105 -1.49 5.11 9.35
N ILE A 106 -1.66 4.44 10.48
CA ILE A 106 -2.94 3.87 10.95
C ILE A 106 -4.04 4.92 11.01
N ASP A 107 -3.71 6.11 11.53
CA ASP A 107 -4.65 7.24 11.67
C ASP A 107 -5.16 7.75 10.33
N GLN A 108 -4.32 7.75 9.30
CA GLN A 108 -4.71 8.17 7.97
C GLN A 108 -5.53 7.08 7.28
N ALA A 109 -5.11 5.82 7.39
CA ALA A 109 -5.78 4.66 6.78
C ALA A 109 -7.21 4.46 7.30
N THR A 110 -7.40 4.52 8.62
CA THR A 110 -8.71 4.30 9.26
C THR A 110 -9.69 5.47 9.06
N ARG A 111 -9.22 6.65 8.66
CA ARG A 111 -10.09 7.81 8.34
C ARG A 111 -10.55 7.83 6.88
N VAL A 112 -9.95 7.02 6.01
CA VAL A 112 -10.36 6.92 4.61
C VAL A 112 -11.71 6.22 4.53
N LYS A 113 -12.67 6.83 3.83
CA LYS A 113 -13.96 6.21 3.54
C LYS A 113 -13.78 5.07 2.54
N ILE A 114 -14.49 3.97 2.75
CA ILE A 114 -14.54 2.86 1.79
C ILE A 114 -15.13 3.39 0.48
N ALA A 115 -14.48 3.12 -0.65
CA ALA A 115 -14.89 3.66 -1.95
C ALA A 115 -16.27 3.10 -2.38
N LYS A 116 -17.23 4.02 -2.61
CA LYS A 116 -18.68 3.87 -2.90
C LYS A 116 -19.53 3.31 -1.74
N PRO A 117 -20.78 3.76 -1.50
CA PRO A 117 -21.46 5.07 -1.72
C PRO A 117 -21.18 6.10 -0.59
N ILE A 118 -21.86 7.25 -0.60
CA ILE A 118 -21.73 8.36 0.38
C ILE A 118 -22.00 7.91 1.85
N THR A 119 -22.75 6.82 2.02
CA THR A 119 -23.08 6.18 3.30
C THR A 119 -22.03 5.16 3.76
N SER A 120 -20.96 4.94 3.00
CA SER A 120 -19.91 4.00 3.37
C SER A 120 -19.15 4.48 4.60
N GLY A 121 -19.01 3.57 5.56
CA GLY A 121 -18.23 3.77 6.76
C GLY A 121 -16.72 3.83 6.49
N THR A 122 -15.99 3.96 7.58
CA THR A 122 -14.53 3.86 7.62
C THR A 122 -14.09 2.41 7.81
N TYR A 123 -12.82 2.14 7.54
CA TYR A 123 -12.23 0.84 7.83
C TYR A 123 -12.05 0.64 9.35
N SER A 124 -12.42 -0.53 9.86
CA SER A 124 -12.29 -0.91 11.26
C SER A 124 -10.85 -1.13 11.71
N THR A 125 -10.02 -1.69 10.83
CA THR A 125 -8.63 -2.05 11.13
C THR A 125 -7.72 -1.68 9.96
N LEU A 126 -6.42 -1.55 10.23
CA LEU A 126 -5.42 -1.35 9.18
C LEU A 126 -5.42 -2.50 8.16
N PHE A 127 -5.66 -3.73 8.64
CA PHE A 127 -5.79 -4.89 7.77
C PHE A 127 -6.97 -4.75 6.79
N ASP A 128 -8.14 -4.34 7.29
CA ASP A 128 -9.33 -4.14 6.44
C ASP A 128 -9.10 -3.03 5.41
N TYR A 129 -8.39 -1.96 5.80
CA TYR A 129 -7.95 -0.90 4.90
C TYR A 129 -7.06 -1.45 3.78
N CYS A 130 -5.97 -2.13 4.14
CA CYS A 130 -5.01 -2.67 3.18
C CYS A 130 -5.65 -3.71 2.26
N ALA A 131 -6.42 -4.65 2.82
CA ALA A 131 -7.16 -5.65 2.06
C ALA A 131 -8.18 -4.99 1.11
N GLY A 132 -8.89 -3.95 1.55
CA GLY A 132 -9.84 -3.23 0.71
C GLY A 132 -9.18 -2.45 -0.43
N ARG A 133 -8.13 -1.68 -0.13
CA ARG A 133 -7.44 -0.81 -1.10
C ARG A 133 -6.68 -1.61 -2.15
N CYS A 134 -5.90 -2.61 -1.73
CA CYS A 134 -5.14 -3.47 -2.64
C CYS A 134 -6.04 -4.28 -3.59
N ARG A 135 -7.30 -4.53 -3.21
CA ARG A 135 -8.22 -5.36 -3.99
C ARG A 135 -8.83 -4.63 -5.18
N HIS A 136 -9.21 -3.37 -5.00
CA HIS A 136 -9.86 -2.58 -6.04
C HIS A 136 -9.36 -1.14 -5.97
N ASN A 137 -8.50 -0.74 -6.90
CA ASN A 137 -8.17 0.66 -7.14
C ASN A 137 -8.81 1.11 -8.45
N SER A 138 -9.77 2.02 -8.40
CA SER A 138 -10.35 2.61 -9.62
C SER A 138 -9.32 3.40 -10.44
N GLU A 139 -8.22 3.84 -9.84
CA GLU A 139 -7.13 4.52 -10.53
C GLU A 139 -6.20 3.55 -11.28
N SER A 140 -6.29 2.24 -11.05
CA SER A 140 -5.46 1.23 -11.74
C SER A 140 -6.12 0.66 -13.00
N VAL A 141 -7.34 1.10 -13.33
CA VAL A 141 -8.13 0.61 -14.48
C VAL A 141 -8.33 1.68 -15.56
N VAL A 142 -8.22 1.25 -16.81
CA VAL A 142 -8.47 1.99 -18.06
C VAL A 142 -9.74 1.42 -18.68
N HIS A 143 -10.65 2.31 -19.10
CA HIS A 143 -11.93 1.94 -19.70
C HIS A 143 -12.69 0.87 -18.88
N GLU A 144 -12.63 0.99 -17.55
CA GLU A 144 -13.29 0.14 -16.55
C GLU A 144 -12.91 -1.35 -16.52
N ASN A 145 -12.22 -1.88 -17.54
CA ASN A 145 -12.02 -3.32 -17.74
C ASN A 145 -10.59 -3.75 -18.06
N ALA A 146 -9.65 -2.82 -18.28
CA ALA A 146 -8.24 -3.13 -18.52
C ALA A 146 -7.37 -2.52 -17.42
N TYR A 147 -6.35 -3.22 -16.94
CA TYR A 147 -5.38 -2.61 -16.01
C TYR A 147 -4.38 -1.72 -16.76
N LEU A 148 -3.99 -0.61 -16.15
CA LEU A 148 -2.94 0.29 -16.67
C LEU A 148 -1.57 -0.39 -16.75
N SER A 149 -1.33 -1.36 -15.87
CA SER A 149 -0.05 -2.01 -15.68
C SER A 149 -0.25 -3.32 -14.93
N GLU A 150 0.73 -4.22 -15.05
CA GLU A 150 0.89 -5.38 -14.17
C GLU A 150 0.85 -4.99 -12.68
N PHE A 151 1.30 -3.78 -12.31
CA PHE A 151 1.21 -3.25 -10.94
C PHE A 151 -0.16 -2.60 -10.66
N HIS A 152 -1.19 -3.43 -10.46
CA HIS A 152 -2.57 -2.98 -10.31
C HIS A 152 -3.12 -3.07 -8.87
N HIS A 153 -2.40 -3.73 -7.96
CA HIS A 153 -2.77 -3.75 -6.54
C HIS A 153 -2.13 -2.59 -5.81
N CYS A 154 -2.88 -1.54 -5.49
CA CYS A 154 -2.33 -0.33 -4.90
C CYS A 154 -2.88 -0.05 -3.50
N PHE A 155 -2.02 0.46 -2.62
CA PHE A 155 -2.39 0.85 -1.25
C PHE A 155 -2.23 2.34 -0.95
N ALA A 156 -1.87 3.15 -1.95
CA ALA A 156 -1.80 4.59 -1.79
C ALA A 156 -3.15 5.14 -1.27
N PRO A 157 -3.13 6.07 -0.29
CA PRO A 157 -4.33 6.81 0.07
C PRO A 157 -4.80 7.65 -1.13
N PRO A 158 -6.11 7.86 -1.29
CA PRO A 158 -6.62 8.76 -2.32
C PRO A 158 -5.95 10.13 -2.16
N SER A 159 -5.35 10.65 -3.23
CA SER A 159 -4.88 12.03 -3.21
C SER A 159 -6.11 12.93 -3.07
N ASN A 160 -6.25 13.58 -1.91
CA ASN A 160 -7.07 14.78 -1.88
C ASN A 160 -6.37 15.76 -2.83
N ASN A 161 -6.93 15.94 -4.03
CA ASN A 161 -6.42 16.78 -5.10
C ASN A 161 -6.44 18.29 -4.75
N SER A 162 -5.98 18.69 -3.57
CA SER A 162 -6.00 20.09 -3.13
C SER A 162 -4.97 20.46 -2.07
N VAL A 163 -3.90 19.68 -1.90
CA VAL A 163 -2.76 20.11 -1.08
C VAL A 163 -1.56 20.21 -1.99
N GLY A 164 -1.11 21.46 -2.22
CA GLY A 164 0.10 21.76 -2.96
C GLY A 164 1.24 20.87 -2.47
N ILE A 165 1.77 20.08 -3.40
CA ILE A 165 2.80 19.09 -3.10
C ILE A 165 4.06 19.86 -2.69
N THR A 166 4.55 19.62 -1.49
CA THR A 166 5.80 20.25 -1.03
C THR A 166 6.99 19.65 -1.78
N ASP A 167 8.06 20.44 -1.97
CA ASP A 167 9.26 19.99 -2.71
C ASP A 167 9.84 18.67 -2.17
N SER A 168 9.78 18.46 -0.84
CA SER A 168 10.24 17.24 -0.19
C SER A 168 9.39 16.01 -0.54
N GLN A 169 8.10 16.17 -0.77
CA GLN A 169 7.22 15.08 -1.22
C GLN A 169 7.45 14.74 -2.69
N ILE A 170 7.78 15.73 -3.53
CA ILE A 170 8.15 15.52 -4.94
C ILE A 170 9.47 14.76 -5.02
N GLU A 171 10.46 15.16 -4.22
CA GLU A 171 11.77 14.50 -4.17
C GLU A 171 11.66 13.04 -3.70
N VAL A 172 10.88 12.78 -2.63
CA VAL A 172 10.58 11.41 -2.16
C VAL A 172 9.86 10.58 -3.24
N ARG A 173 8.94 11.19 -3.98
CA ARG A 173 8.18 10.52 -5.06
C ARG A 173 8.97 10.35 -6.37
N LEU A 174 10.11 11.01 -6.52
CA LEU A 174 11.04 10.88 -7.65
C LEU A 174 12.35 10.18 -7.27
N LEU A 175 12.46 9.64 -6.05
CA LEU A 175 13.66 8.91 -5.60
C LEU A 175 14.03 7.79 -6.59
N GLY A 176 15.28 7.82 -7.04
CA GLY A 176 15.83 6.81 -7.95
C GLY A 176 15.45 7.00 -9.43
N ILE A 177 14.81 8.12 -9.80
CA ILE A 177 14.43 8.44 -11.17
C ILE A 177 15.04 9.79 -11.55
N ASN A 178 15.75 9.81 -12.68
CA ASN A 178 16.24 11.05 -13.26
C ASN A 178 15.26 11.51 -14.35
N VAL A 179 14.80 12.76 -14.27
CA VAL A 179 13.92 13.34 -15.29
C VAL A 179 14.79 14.02 -16.33
N ILE A 180 14.62 13.63 -17.58
CA ILE A 180 15.37 14.16 -18.73
C ILE A 180 14.37 14.60 -19.78
N VAL A 181 14.53 15.82 -20.29
CA VAL A 181 13.68 16.39 -21.33
C VAL A 181 14.31 16.11 -22.69
N GLY A 182 13.58 15.40 -23.55
CA GLY A 182 13.99 15.11 -24.93
C GLY A 182 13.84 16.32 -25.85
N LYS A 183 14.61 16.34 -26.94
CA LYS A 183 14.44 17.34 -28.00
C LYS A 183 13.32 16.96 -28.95
N GLN A 184 12.88 17.92 -29.76
CA GLN A 184 11.90 17.67 -30.82
C GLN A 184 12.38 16.55 -31.75
N GLY A 185 11.52 15.55 -31.95
CA GLY A 185 11.80 14.38 -32.79
C GLY A 185 12.50 13.22 -32.07
N GLU A 186 12.91 13.37 -30.81
CA GLU A 186 13.43 12.27 -30.01
C GLU A 186 12.29 11.52 -29.29
N SER A 187 12.37 10.19 -29.27
CA SER A 187 11.46 9.39 -28.43
C SER A 187 11.98 9.33 -27.00
N CYS A 188 11.09 9.16 -26.02
CA CYS A 188 11.48 8.96 -24.62
C CYS A 188 12.56 7.87 -24.51
N ASP A 189 12.32 6.70 -25.12
CA ASP A 189 13.25 5.56 -25.06
C ASP A 189 14.63 5.88 -25.63
N SER A 190 14.69 6.67 -26.71
CA SER A 190 15.98 7.07 -27.30
C SER A 190 16.79 7.97 -26.36
N VAL A 191 16.10 8.87 -25.63
CA VAL A 191 16.72 9.79 -24.68
C VAL A 191 17.19 9.04 -23.42
N CYS A 192 16.39 8.13 -22.88
CA CYS A 192 16.82 7.30 -21.76
C CYS A 192 18.03 6.44 -22.14
N LYS A 193 18.02 5.83 -23.33
CA LYS A 193 19.15 5.02 -23.82
C LYS A 193 20.42 5.85 -24.03
N SER A 194 20.31 7.10 -24.46
CA SER A 194 21.49 7.96 -24.70
C SER A 194 22.27 8.27 -23.41
N VAL A 195 21.60 8.23 -22.26
CA VAL A 195 22.23 8.39 -20.94
C VAL A 195 22.51 7.06 -20.22
N GLY A 196 22.37 5.92 -20.92
CA GLY A 196 22.58 4.60 -20.34
C GLY A 196 21.52 4.18 -19.32
N GLN A 197 20.33 4.77 -19.36
CA GLN A 197 19.20 4.45 -18.48
C GLN A 197 18.04 3.82 -19.27
N SER A 198 17.07 3.28 -18.55
CA SER A 198 15.82 2.76 -19.13
C SER A 198 14.67 3.69 -18.76
N CYS A 199 13.78 3.97 -19.71
CA CYS A 199 12.60 4.78 -19.44
C CYS A 199 11.61 4.03 -18.56
N VAL A 200 11.02 4.74 -17.60
CA VAL A 200 10.09 4.18 -16.62
C VAL A 200 8.73 4.83 -16.76
N GLY A 201 7.75 4.08 -17.25
CA GLY A 201 6.38 4.57 -17.44
C GLY A 201 5.60 4.84 -16.15
N SER A 202 6.00 4.20 -15.05
CA SER A 202 5.25 4.19 -13.78
C SER A 202 5.15 5.55 -13.06
N LYS A 203 5.77 6.61 -13.61
CA LYS A 203 5.78 7.97 -13.04
C LYS A 203 5.27 9.05 -13.98
N PHE A 204 4.81 8.71 -15.18
CA PHE A 204 4.27 9.72 -16.10
C PHE A 204 3.09 10.48 -15.48
N ALA A 205 2.22 9.81 -14.71
CA ALA A 205 1.12 10.48 -14.01
C ALA A 205 1.57 11.53 -12.99
N LEU A 206 2.77 11.37 -12.40
CA LEU A 206 3.36 12.35 -11.48
C LEU A 206 4.02 13.49 -12.26
N ILE A 207 4.81 13.17 -13.29
CA ILE A 207 5.48 14.19 -14.12
C ILE A 207 4.48 15.02 -14.92
N ASN A 208 3.30 14.47 -15.25
CA ASN A 208 2.21 15.16 -15.93
C ASN A 208 1.39 16.09 -15.00
N GLN A 209 1.98 16.55 -13.90
CA GLN A 209 1.42 17.58 -13.02
C GLN A 209 2.12 18.89 -13.31
N CYS A 210 1.35 19.97 -13.45
CA CYS A 210 1.89 21.26 -13.89
C CYS A 210 3.03 21.76 -12.98
N GLU A 211 2.87 21.56 -11.67
CA GLU A 211 3.83 21.96 -10.64
C GLU A 211 5.17 21.23 -10.79
N ILE A 212 5.15 20.01 -11.33
CA ILE A 212 6.35 19.20 -11.58
C ILE A 212 6.93 19.53 -12.94
N MET A 213 6.10 19.68 -13.98
CA MET A 213 6.54 20.08 -15.32
C MET A 213 7.32 21.39 -15.28
N GLN A 214 6.82 22.40 -14.55
CA GLN A 214 7.47 23.71 -14.40
C GLN A 214 8.87 23.66 -13.77
N LYS A 215 9.25 22.55 -13.11
CA LYS A 215 10.61 22.38 -12.57
C LYS A 215 11.62 21.94 -13.62
N TYR A 216 11.18 21.21 -14.64
CA TYR A 216 12.05 20.57 -15.63
C TYR A 216 11.92 21.20 -17.02
N MET A 217 10.76 21.78 -17.34
CA MET A 217 10.46 22.45 -18.60
C MET A 217 10.52 23.97 -18.44
N LYS A 218 10.79 24.69 -19.53
CA LYS A 218 10.90 26.15 -19.52
C LYS A 218 9.57 26.83 -19.86
N CYS A 219 8.46 26.24 -19.41
CA CYS A 219 7.10 26.70 -19.72
C CYS A 219 6.94 28.19 -19.38
N ARG A 220 6.95 29.07 -20.39
CA ARG A 220 6.62 30.49 -20.23
C ARG A 220 5.10 30.69 -20.25
N GLY A 221 4.43 30.20 -19.21
CA GLY A 221 2.97 30.31 -19.10
C GLY A 221 2.34 29.32 -18.13
N SER A 222 1.07 29.01 -18.36
CA SER A 222 0.28 28.00 -17.66
C SER A 222 0.31 26.65 -18.39
N CYS A 223 0.24 25.54 -17.65
CA CYS A 223 0.02 24.23 -18.28
C CYS A 223 -1.43 24.08 -18.75
N LEU A 224 -1.62 23.42 -19.88
CA LEU A 224 -2.93 23.13 -20.46
C LEU A 224 -3.13 21.63 -20.56
N ALA A 225 -4.35 21.16 -20.32
CA ALA A 225 -4.69 19.76 -20.50
C ALA A 225 -4.70 19.43 -21.99
N SER A 226 -3.92 18.42 -22.36
CA SER A 226 -3.78 17.90 -23.71
C SER A 226 -3.87 16.38 -23.67
N ILE A 227 -4.31 15.78 -24.78
CA ILE A 227 -4.42 14.33 -24.93
C ILE A 227 -3.52 13.93 -26.10
N GLY A 228 -2.59 13.02 -25.84
CA GLY A 228 -1.65 12.53 -26.82
C GLY A 228 -0.62 11.62 -26.17
N ALA A 229 -0.04 10.70 -26.95
CA ALA A 229 1.03 9.80 -26.48
C ALA A 229 2.36 10.53 -26.27
N ASP A 230 2.45 11.76 -26.76
CA ASP A 230 3.59 12.69 -26.66
C ASP A 230 3.52 13.58 -25.41
N GLN A 231 2.44 13.50 -24.62
CA GLN A 231 2.28 14.27 -23.41
C GLN A 231 2.98 13.60 -22.21
N PRO A 232 3.60 14.37 -21.29
CA PRO A 232 3.68 15.83 -21.24
C PRO A 232 4.72 16.41 -22.22
N ALA A 233 4.35 17.48 -22.93
CA ALA A 233 5.22 18.18 -23.88
C ALA A 233 5.27 19.70 -23.62
N GLU A 234 6.40 20.31 -23.94
CA GLU A 234 6.58 21.77 -23.94
C GLU A 234 6.40 22.30 -25.36
N VAL A 235 5.59 23.36 -25.52
CA VAL A 235 5.43 24.05 -26.79
C VAL A 235 6.65 24.95 -27.02
N VAL A 236 7.26 24.84 -28.19
CA VAL A 236 8.39 25.69 -28.60
C VAL A 236 7.96 27.15 -28.79
N GLU A 237 8.84 28.09 -28.48
CA GLU A 237 8.54 29.53 -28.51
C GLU A 237 8.18 30.05 -29.91
N ASP A 238 8.74 29.43 -30.95
CA ASP A 238 8.51 29.72 -32.36
C ASP A 238 7.29 29.00 -32.94
N ALA A 239 6.53 28.26 -32.12
CA ALA A 239 5.30 27.63 -32.55
C ALA A 239 4.29 28.68 -33.05
N PRO A 240 3.50 28.37 -34.09
CA PRO A 240 2.42 29.23 -34.56
C PRO A 240 1.53 29.71 -33.41
N ARG A 241 1.02 30.94 -33.50
CA ARG A 241 0.24 31.57 -32.41
C ARG A 241 -0.99 30.76 -31.99
N ASP A 242 -1.52 29.94 -32.88
CA ASP A 242 -2.64 29.03 -32.61
C ASP A 242 -2.27 27.89 -31.64
N LEU A 243 -0.97 27.62 -31.49
CA LEU A 243 -0.39 26.59 -30.62
C LEU A 243 0.35 27.20 -29.41
N ASN A 244 0.66 28.50 -29.47
CA ASN A 244 1.29 29.28 -28.40
C ASN A 244 0.38 30.45 -27.97
N PRO A 245 -0.69 30.18 -27.20
CA PRO A 245 -1.64 31.20 -26.78
C PRO A 245 -1.08 32.01 -25.61
N VAL A 246 -0.30 33.03 -25.91
CA VAL A 246 0.22 33.95 -24.88
C VAL A 246 -0.91 34.79 -24.23
N TYR A 247 -2.09 34.91 -24.86
CA TYR A 247 -3.23 35.61 -24.27
C TYR A 247 -4.56 35.08 -24.83
N LYS A 248 -5.45 34.73 -23.90
CA LYS A 248 -6.88 34.37 -24.04
C LYS A 248 -7.23 32.92 -24.38
N GLU A 249 -8.32 32.54 -23.71
CA GLU A 249 -9.09 31.30 -23.73
C GLU A 249 -9.08 30.54 -25.07
N THR A 250 -9.15 29.21 -24.90
CA THR A 250 -9.56 28.15 -25.85
C THR A 250 -8.52 27.61 -26.83
N LEU A 251 -8.04 26.37 -26.52
CA LEU A 251 -7.54 25.28 -27.40
C LEU A 251 -6.28 25.59 -28.25
N PRO A 252 -5.59 24.62 -28.92
CA PRO A 252 -5.42 23.16 -28.76
C PRO A 252 -3.96 22.62 -28.98
N LEU A 253 -3.78 21.29 -28.86
CA LEU A 253 -2.95 20.34 -29.66
C LEU A 253 -1.53 20.70 -30.17
N CYS A 254 -0.55 19.79 -29.95
CA CYS A 254 0.54 19.57 -30.91
C CYS A 254 0.51 18.14 -31.46
N LEU A 255 0.71 18.04 -32.78
CA LEU A 255 0.78 16.84 -33.60
C LEU A 255 2.22 16.29 -33.64
N ASN A 256 2.43 15.00 -33.35
CA ASN A 256 2.62 13.97 -34.40
C ASN A 256 3.03 12.59 -33.84
N LYS A 257 2.24 11.60 -34.28
CA LYS A 257 2.44 10.14 -34.42
C LYS A 257 3.50 9.43 -33.56
N ILE A 258 3.00 8.50 -32.75
CA ILE A 258 3.63 7.19 -32.55
C ILE A 258 2.66 6.13 -33.07
N HIS A 259 3.14 5.33 -34.02
CA HIS A 259 2.46 4.13 -34.48
C HIS A 259 2.48 3.08 -33.37
N PHE A 260 1.34 2.41 -33.17
CA PHE A 260 1.32 1.09 -32.56
C PHE A 260 2.11 0.14 -33.47
N LEU A 261 3.12 -0.50 -32.91
CA LEU A 261 3.60 -1.78 -33.40
C LEU A 261 3.50 -2.75 -32.25
N HIS A 262 2.41 -3.53 -32.30
CA HIS A 262 2.46 -4.92 -31.90
C HIS A 262 3.30 -5.64 -32.97
N ASP A 263 4.25 -6.48 -32.56
CA ASP A 263 4.57 -7.74 -33.24
C ASP A 263 5.48 -8.58 -32.32
N ASP A 264 5.00 -9.80 -32.05
CA ASP A 264 5.59 -11.02 -31.48
C ASP A 264 6.45 -10.99 -30.19
#